data_AF-A0A535VLK2-F1
#
_entry.id   AF-A0A535VLK2-F1
#
_cell.length_a   1.000
_cell.length_b   1.000
_cell.length_c   1.000
_cell.angle_alpha   90.00
_cell.angle_beta   90.00
_cell.angle_gamma   90.00
#
_symmetry.space_group_name_H-M   'P 1'
#
loop_
_entity.id
_entity.type
_entity.pdbx_description
1 polymer ?
#
loop_
_entity_poly.entity_id
_entity_poly.type
_entity_poly.pdbx_seq_one_letter_code
_entity_poly.pdbx_strand_id
1 'polypeptide(L)'
;MEQTEDADLPEATTHLADVEAVDSAKFFARLQRCTCLLLHLSEGTDEQARSHFTALHLPDDTWAITSALAGIHSLALTLDDFQTLQERGGAMVWSPLSNLLLYGKTADIKAAKENGVRISIGADWSPSGSKNLLSELKVARLHSAANGDLFTDRELLSMATRTAAEILQWDKILGSIEPGKHADLLIVTTDKSDPYAALLQARETDITLVIIDGVPRFGATDLMTHFGPGTENWQVGQAARSLNLGEEASDPAIEALSLHDASDRLRDGLQQLPKLAGDLERSVVRAFPEAQAPQWFLRLDEPDLEGITLRPFLDQGIAGLEAIRDQLKATASVPLSQVLVPLDLDPLSVVDDTTFFERLQHQINLPDYIKHGLPTLY
;
A
#
# COMPACT_ATOMS: atom_id res chain seq x y z
N MET A 1 22.84 -3.82 2.70
CA MET A 1 21.43 -4.18 2.53
C MET A 1 20.72 -3.71 3.78
N GLU A 2 19.56 -3.09 3.66
CA GLU A 2 18.78 -2.60 4.81
C GLU A 2 18.54 -3.77 5.78
N GLN A 3 18.96 -3.60 7.04
CA GLN A 3 18.80 -4.63 8.06
C GLN A 3 17.61 -4.29 8.94
N THR A 4 16.86 -5.31 9.37
CA THR A 4 15.92 -5.14 10.48
C THR A 4 16.70 -4.60 11.68
N GLU A 5 16.18 -3.53 12.31
CA GLU A 5 16.86 -2.79 13.40
C GLU A 5 18.08 -1.93 13.01
N ASP A 6 18.25 -1.58 11.72
CA ASP A 6 19.27 -0.59 11.33
C ASP A 6 19.03 0.77 12.02
N ALA A 7 20.04 1.29 12.71
CA ALA A 7 19.95 2.53 13.46
C ALA A 7 19.77 3.76 12.56
N ASP A 8 20.20 3.69 11.30
CA ASP A 8 20.04 4.77 10.33
C ASP A 8 18.67 4.70 9.61
N LEU A 9 18.00 3.54 9.63
CA LEU A 9 16.63 3.30 9.14
C LEU A 9 15.71 2.91 10.30
N PRO A 10 15.39 3.84 11.21
CA PRO A 10 14.55 3.53 12.36
C PRO A 10 13.18 3.01 11.91
N GLU A 11 12.69 1.98 12.60
CA GLU A 11 11.42 1.33 12.27
C GLU A 11 10.25 2.32 12.36
N ALA A 12 9.43 2.35 11.31
CA ALA A 12 8.10 2.96 11.38
C ALA A 12 7.13 1.91 11.90
N THR A 13 6.46 2.19 13.02
CA THR A 13 5.40 1.30 13.47
C THR A 13 4.11 1.60 12.70
N THR A 14 3.29 0.59 12.43
CA THR A 14 1.97 0.76 11.83
C THR A 14 0.87 0.56 12.86
N HIS A 15 -0.28 1.21 12.67
CA HIS A 15 -1.50 0.93 13.41
C HIS A 15 -2.69 1.07 12.47
N LEU A 16 -3.44 -0.03 12.32
CA LEU A 16 -4.57 -0.11 11.39
C LEU A 16 -5.87 0.40 12.00
N ALA A 17 -6.06 0.22 13.31
CA ALA A 17 -7.25 0.73 13.97
C ALA A 17 -7.09 2.20 14.33
N ASP A 18 -8.18 2.94 14.20
CA ASP A 18 -8.27 4.29 14.71
C ASP A 18 -8.16 4.31 16.25
N VAL A 19 -7.70 5.44 16.77
CA VAL A 19 -7.55 5.65 18.23
C VAL A 19 -8.89 6.06 18.82
N GLU A 20 -9.38 5.32 19.81
CA GLU A 20 -10.53 5.75 20.62
C GLU A 20 -10.11 6.78 21.68
N ALA A 21 -11.02 7.71 22.01
CA ALA A 21 -10.73 8.81 22.94
C ALA A 21 -10.26 8.35 24.33
N VAL A 22 -10.70 7.16 24.78
CA VAL A 22 -10.29 6.56 26.06
C VAL A 22 -8.83 6.08 26.10
N ASP A 23 -8.21 5.89 24.94
CA ASP A 23 -6.83 5.41 24.82
C ASP A 23 -5.84 6.49 24.34
N SER A 24 -6.33 7.70 24.05
CA SER A 24 -5.56 8.85 23.57
C SER A 24 -4.30 9.17 24.40
N ALA A 25 -4.37 9.10 25.74
CA ALA A 25 -3.22 9.34 26.61
C ALA A 25 -2.15 8.23 26.52
N LYS A 26 -2.58 6.95 26.40
CA LYS A 26 -1.65 5.83 26.18
C LYS A 26 -1.03 5.90 24.80
N PHE A 27 -1.83 6.26 23.80
CA PHE A 27 -1.39 6.48 22.44
C PHE A 27 -0.34 7.60 22.37
N PHE A 28 -0.56 8.72 23.06
CA PHE A 28 0.41 9.81 23.12
C PHE A 28 1.74 9.37 23.75
N ALA A 29 1.70 8.61 24.86
CA ALA A 29 2.90 8.07 25.48
C ALA A 29 3.66 7.09 24.56
N ARG A 30 2.96 6.36 23.68
CA ARG A 30 3.58 5.53 22.63
C ARG A 30 4.23 6.40 21.56
N LEU A 31 3.53 7.41 21.04
CA LEU A 31 4.07 8.33 20.02
C LEU A 31 5.37 8.99 20.46
N GLN A 32 5.49 9.36 21.75
CA GLN A 32 6.71 9.94 22.31
C GLN A 32 7.93 9.01 22.30
N ARG A 33 7.73 7.71 22.06
CA ARG A 33 8.77 6.67 22.07
C ARG A 33 9.06 6.11 20.68
N CYS A 34 8.28 6.47 19.67
CA CYS A 34 8.43 6.03 18.30
C CYS A 34 9.07 7.13 17.45
N THR A 35 9.83 6.74 16.43
CA THR A 35 10.39 7.64 15.41
C THR A 35 9.33 8.02 14.39
N CYS A 36 8.55 7.05 13.92
CA CYS A 36 7.41 7.26 13.05
C CYS A 36 6.28 6.26 13.39
N LEU A 37 5.04 6.74 13.36
CA LEU A 37 3.82 5.93 13.45
C LEU A 37 2.93 6.26 12.26
N LEU A 38 2.75 5.27 11.40
CA LEU A 38 1.79 5.28 10.31
C LEU A 38 0.44 4.81 10.85
N LEU A 39 -0.54 5.71 10.93
CA LEU A 39 -1.86 5.45 11.51
C LEU A 39 -2.92 5.64 10.42
N HIS A 40 -3.79 4.64 10.19
CA HIS A 40 -5.03 4.92 9.44
C HIS A 40 -5.84 5.92 10.25
N LEU A 41 -6.08 7.10 9.66
CA LEU A 41 -6.62 8.23 10.39
C LEU A 41 -7.75 8.86 9.59
N SER A 42 -8.96 8.78 10.14
CA SER A 42 -10.14 9.45 9.57
C SER A 42 -10.38 9.07 8.10
N GLU A 43 -10.30 7.76 7.82
CA GLU A 43 -10.63 7.19 6.53
C GLU A 43 -12.15 7.10 6.33
N GLY A 44 -12.71 8.10 5.66
CA GLY A 44 -14.15 8.20 5.39
C GLY A 44 -14.58 9.65 5.18
N THR A 45 -15.85 9.88 4.84
CA THR A 45 -16.34 11.21 4.44
C THR A 45 -17.23 11.89 5.47
N ASP A 46 -17.46 11.26 6.62
CA ASP A 46 -18.44 11.70 7.60
C ASP A 46 -17.82 12.11 8.95
N GLU A 47 -18.67 12.62 9.84
CA GLU A 47 -18.24 13.06 11.16
C GLU A 47 -17.76 11.88 12.03
N GLN A 48 -18.21 10.65 11.75
CA GLN A 48 -17.74 9.47 12.47
C GLN A 48 -16.26 9.21 12.13
N ALA A 49 -15.90 9.20 10.84
CA ALA A 49 -14.51 9.12 10.43
C ALA A 49 -13.69 10.29 11.02
N ARG A 50 -14.21 11.51 10.97
CA ARG A 50 -13.55 12.69 11.58
C ARG A 50 -13.37 12.56 13.09
N SER A 51 -14.23 11.83 13.79
CA SER A 51 -14.14 11.65 15.24
C SER A 51 -12.84 10.98 15.69
N HIS A 52 -12.19 10.21 14.81
CA HIS A 52 -10.89 9.60 15.09
C HIS A 52 -9.76 10.62 15.16
N PHE A 53 -9.81 11.70 14.37
CA PHE A 53 -8.89 12.82 14.52
C PHE A 53 -9.16 13.59 15.82
N THR A 54 -10.44 13.89 16.11
CA THR A 54 -10.78 14.66 17.33
C THR A 54 -10.56 13.86 18.61
N ALA A 55 -10.54 12.53 18.55
CA ALA A 55 -10.12 11.66 19.64
C ALA A 55 -8.65 11.83 20.06
N LEU A 56 -7.81 12.43 19.19
CA LEU A 56 -6.44 12.82 19.54
C LEU A 56 -6.38 14.07 20.43
N HIS A 57 -7.49 14.78 20.63
CA HIS A 57 -7.56 15.90 21.56
C HIS A 57 -7.70 15.39 23.00
N LEU A 58 -6.74 15.72 23.85
CA LEU A 58 -6.65 15.25 25.23
C LEU A 58 -7.48 16.10 26.20
N PRO A 59 -7.90 15.54 27.36
CA PRO A 59 -8.72 16.27 28.33
C PRO A 59 -8.08 17.53 28.93
N ASP A 60 -6.76 17.69 28.81
CA ASP A 60 -6.00 18.85 29.27
C ASP A 60 -5.80 19.92 28.18
N ASP A 61 -6.59 19.86 27.10
CA ASP A 61 -6.56 20.78 25.95
C ASP A 61 -5.26 20.70 25.12
N THR A 62 -4.52 19.59 25.27
CA THR A 62 -3.36 19.26 24.43
C THR A 62 -3.72 18.23 23.35
N TRP A 63 -2.83 18.01 22.39
CA TRP A 63 -3.05 17.07 21.29
C TRP A 63 -2.07 15.91 21.35
N ALA A 64 -2.57 14.70 21.17
CA ALA A 64 -1.82 13.48 20.98
C ALA A 64 -1.22 13.38 19.57
N ILE A 65 -0.59 14.47 19.11
CA ILE A 65 0.04 14.59 17.80
C ILE A 65 1.48 15.04 18.02
N THR A 66 2.42 14.38 17.33
CA THR A 66 3.84 14.73 17.35
C THR A 66 4.39 14.64 15.93
N SER A 67 5.66 15.03 15.75
CA SER A 67 6.36 14.85 14.48
C SER A 67 6.52 13.39 14.03
N ALA A 68 6.28 12.43 14.92
CA ALA A 68 6.27 11.01 14.61
C ALA A 68 4.95 10.55 13.98
N LEU A 69 3.85 11.30 14.10
CA LEU A 69 2.56 10.87 13.55
C LEU A 69 2.46 11.17 12.05
N ALA A 70 2.13 10.14 11.26
CA ALA A 70 1.73 10.28 9.87
C ALA A 70 0.37 9.58 9.64
N GLY A 71 -0.66 10.38 9.38
CA GLY A 71 -2.02 9.90 9.14
C GLY A 71 -2.22 9.41 7.70
N ILE A 72 -2.52 8.13 7.52
CA ILE A 72 -2.89 7.55 6.22
C ILE A 72 -4.33 7.97 5.91
N HIS A 73 -4.58 8.35 4.66
CA HIS A 73 -5.83 8.92 4.12
C HIS A 73 -6.11 10.33 4.61
N SER A 74 -6.39 10.51 5.91
CA SER A 74 -6.81 11.78 6.48
C SER A 74 -7.99 12.43 5.71
N LEU A 75 -8.94 11.60 5.24
CA LEU A 75 -9.97 11.99 4.29
C LEU A 75 -10.97 12.96 4.90
N ALA A 76 -11.44 12.65 6.12
CA ALA A 76 -12.46 13.43 6.81
C ALA A 76 -11.94 14.72 7.47
N LEU A 77 -10.64 15.01 7.39
CA LEU A 77 -10.05 16.19 8.01
C LEU A 77 -10.53 17.47 7.32
N THR A 78 -10.82 18.47 8.15
CA THR A 78 -11.18 19.82 7.73
C THR A 78 -9.96 20.74 7.70
N LEU A 79 -10.15 21.97 7.23
CA LEU A 79 -9.10 23.00 7.25
C LEU A 79 -8.46 23.19 8.63
N ASP A 80 -9.27 23.29 9.68
CA ASP A 80 -8.81 23.50 11.06
C ASP A 80 -8.07 22.27 11.60
N ASP A 81 -8.47 21.07 11.15
CA ASP A 81 -7.81 19.81 11.52
C ASP A 81 -6.42 19.73 10.86
N PHE A 82 -6.29 20.14 9.58
CA PHE A 82 -4.99 20.21 8.91
C PHE A 82 -4.06 21.27 9.52
N GLN A 83 -4.60 22.43 9.93
CA GLN A 83 -3.84 23.43 10.67
C GLN A 83 -3.30 22.83 11.97
N THR A 84 -4.15 22.16 12.74
CA THR A 84 -3.77 21.50 13.98
C THR A 84 -2.70 20.42 13.73
N LEU A 85 -2.89 19.56 12.73
CA LEU A 85 -1.94 18.52 12.37
C LEU A 85 -0.56 19.12 12.08
N GLN A 86 -0.51 20.20 11.29
CA GLN A 86 0.73 20.89 10.94
C GLN A 86 1.39 21.57 12.14
N GLU A 87 0.63 22.31 12.96
CA GLU A 87 1.16 23.04 14.13
C GLU A 87 1.79 22.09 15.15
N ARG A 88 1.28 20.85 15.24
CA ARG A 88 1.81 19.80 16.12
C ARG A 88 2.91 18.94 15.47
N GLY A 89 3.27 19.25 14.22
CA GLY A 89 4.35 18.62 13.48
C GLY A 89 3.98 17.32 12.76
N GLY A 90 2.71 16.91 12.81
CA GLY A 90 2.21 15.72 12.13
C GLY A 90 2.32 15.81 10.60
N ALA A 91 2.22 14.65 9.96
CA ALA A 91 2.25 14.50 8.51
C ALA A 91 1.06 13.64 8.04
N MET A 92 0.91 13.49 6.73
CA MET A 92 -0.09 12.59 6.15
C MET A 92 0.46 11.78 4.98
N VAL A 93 -0.12 10.61 4.76
CA VAL A 93 0.07 9.77 3.57
C VAL A 93 -1.21 9.83 2.73
N TRP A 94 -1.11 10.39 1.54
CA TRP A 94 -2.22 10.56 0.62
C TRP A 94 -2.30 9.37 -0.34
N SER A 95 -3.43 8.68 -0.33
CA SER A 95 -3.72 7.52 -1.19
C SER A 95 -4.97 7.78 -2.05
N PRO A 96 -4.88 8.71 -3.03
CA PRO A 96 -6.04 9.18 -3.79
C PRO A 96 -6.81 8.09 -4.52
N LEU A 97 -6.18 7.07 -5.11
CA LEU A 97 -6.95 6.06 -5.84
C LEU A 97 -7.87 5.29 -4.90
N SER A 98 -7.35 4.87 -3.75
CA SER A 98 -8.13 4.15 -2.74
C SER A 98 -9.26 4.97 -2.17
N ASN A 99 -8.98 6.22 -1.83
CA ASN A 99 -10.03 7.12 -1.38
C ASN A 99 -11.15 7.27 -2.43
N LEU A 100 -10.80 7.48 -3.69
CA LEU A 100 -11.78 7.65 -4.76
C LEU A 100 -12.56 6.37 -5.07
N LEU A 101 -11.93 5.19 -5.00
CA LEU A 101 -12.61 3.91 -5.19
C LEU A 101 -13.60 3.62 -4.07
N LEU A 102 -13.21 3.85 -2.82
CA LEU A 102 -14.02 3.52 -1.65
C LEU A 102 -15.10 4.55 -1.36
N TYR A 103 -14.78 5.84 -1.50
CA TYR A 103 -15.62 6.94 -0.99
C TYR A 103 -16.06 7.95 -2.06
N GLY A 104 -15.55 7.84 -3.29
CA GLY A 104 -15.82 8.79 -4.38
C GLY A 104 -15.27 10.20 -4.15
N LYS A 105 -14.47 10.37 -3.09
CA LYS A 105 -13.80 11.61 -2.67
C LYS A 105 -12.43 11.25 -2.12
N THR A 106 -11.54 12.24 -2.03
CA THR A 106 -10.27 12.12 -1.31
C THR A 106 -10.10 13.32 -0.38
N ALA A 107 -9.06 13.30 0.46
CA ALA A 107 -8.75 14.38 1.39
C ALA A 107 -8.72 15.74 0.67
N ASP A 108 -9.06 16.82 1.39
CA ASP A 108 -8.88 18.19 0.87
C ASP A 108 -7.39 18.52 0.78
N ILE A 109 -6.75 17.98 -0.25
CA ILE A 109 -5.31 18.02 -0.44
C ILE A 109 -4.81 19.44 -0.73
N LYS A 110 -5.70 20.31 -1.23
CA LYS A 110 -5.45 21.73 -1.37
C LYS A 110 -5.33 22.39 0.00
N ALA A 111 -6.30 22.17 0.89
CA ALA A 111 -6.25 22.69 2.25
C ALA A 111 -5.02 22.17 3.02
N ALA A 112 -4.69 20.88 2.89
CA ALA A 112 -3.49 20.30 3.51
C ALA A 112 -2.21 20.98 3.00
N LYS A 113 -2.09 21.18 1.68
CA LYS A 113 -0.95 21.87 1.06
C LYS A 113 -0.84 23.32 1.51
N GLU A 114 -1.95 24.07 1.50
CA GLU A 114 -1.98 25.49 1.86
C GLU A 114 -1.64 25.72 3.35
N ASN A 115 -1.96 24.76 4.22
CA ASN A 115 -1.54 24.79 5.63
C ASN A 115 -0.08 24.34 5.84
N GLY A 116 0.61 23.82 4.82
CA GLY A 116 1.99 23.36 4.93
C GLY A 116 2.13 22.00 5.62
N VAL A 117 1.09 21.16 5.59
CA VAL A 117 1.19 19.77 6.04
C VAL A 117 2.24 19.04 5.20
N ARG A 118 3.08 18.20 5.81
CA ARG A 118 3.96 17.29 5.07
C ARG A 118 3.13 16.15 4.51
N ILE A 119 3.15 15.99 3.19
CA ILE A 119 2.32 15.00 2.48
C ILE A 119 3.24 14.04 1.73
N SER A 120 3.11 12.73 1.98
CA SER A 120 3.64 11.68 1.11
C SER A 120 2.55 11.01 0.29
N ILE A 121 2.94 10.16 -0.66
CA ILE A 121 2.01 9.37 -1.49
C ILE A 121 2.13 7.90 -1.12
N GLY A 122 0.99 7.21 -0.97
CA GLY A 122 0.90 5.78 -0.75
C GLY A 122 -0.05 5.11 -1.74
N ALA A 123 0.35 3.99 -2.34
CA ALA A 123 -0.50 3.24 -3.26
C ALA A 123 -1.69 2.54 -2.57
N ASP A 124 -1.59 2.35 -1.25
CA ASP A 124 -2.49 1.55 -0.44
C ASP A 124 -2.56 0.07 -0.88
N TRP A 125 -3.41 -0.74 -0.24
CA TRP A 125 -3.52 -2.17 -0.51
C TRP A 125 -4.13 -2.48 -1.90
N SER A 126 -3.61 -3.49 -2.59
CA SER A 126 -3.93 -3.75 -4.01
C SER A 126 -5.42 -3.89 -4.38
N PRO A 127 -6.32 -4.43 -3.53
CA PRO A 127 -7.74 -4.55 -3.87
C PRO A 127 -8.51 -3.23 -4.00
N SER A 128 -8.13 -2.18 -3.27
CA SER A 128 -8.73 -0.85 -3.43
C SER A 128 -7.72 0.24 -3.74
N GLY A 129 -6.44 -0.05 -3.88
CA GLY A 129 -5.38 0.91 -4.18
C GLY A 129 -4.84 0.81 -5.61
N SER A 130 -3.73 1.51 -5.85
CA SER A 130 -2.97 1.35 -7.09
C SER A 130 -2.15 0.07 -7.07
N LYS A 131 -1.98 -0.57 -8.24
CA LYS A 131 -1.05 -1.71 -8.39
C LYS A 131 0.40 -1.36 -8.05
N ASN A 132 0.80 -0.10 -8.24
CA ASN A 132 2.14 0.38 -7.95
C ASN A 132 2.18 1.91 -7.76
N LEU A 133 3.30 2.41 -7.24
CA LEU A 133 3.49 3.82 -6.93
C LEU A 133 3.52 4.73 -8.17
N LEU A 134 3.95 4.23 -9.34
CA LEU A 134 3.88 4.99 -10.59
C LEU A 134 2.43 5.27 -10.99
N SER A 135 1.54 4.29 -10.80
CA SER A 135 0.11 4.47 -11.01
C SER A 135 -0.49 5.46 -10.02
N GLU A 136 -0.11 5.39 -8.73
CA GLU A 136 -0.63 6.33 -7.73
C GLU A 136 -0.20 7.77 -8.02
N LEU A 137 1.05 7.97 -8.46
CA LEU A 137 1.55 9.28 -8.91
C LEU A 137 0.75 9.83 -10.10
N LYS A 138 0.36 8.97 -11.06
CA LYS A 138 -0.52 9.36 -12.18
C LYS A 138 -1.90 9.78 -11.70
N VAL A 139 -2.49 9.04 -10.75
CA VAL A 139 -3.79 9.38 -10.15
C VAL A 139 -3.71 10.71 -9.40
N ALA A 140 -2.69 10.89 -8.55
CA ALA A 140 -2.43 12.13 -7.83
C ALA A 140 -2.28 13.32 -8.78
N ARG A 141 -1.56 13.15 -9.90
CA ARG A 141 -1.39 14.16 -10.94
C ARG A 141 -2.69 14.52 -11.64
N LEU A 142 -3.50 13.53 -12.01
CA LEU A 142 -4.81 13.76 -12.63
C LEU A 142 -5.77 14.47 -11.66
N HIS A 143 -5.76 14.08 -10.39
CA HIS A 143 -6.53 14.76 -9.35
C HIS A 143 -6.09 16.20 -9.17
N SER A 144 -4.77 16.45 -9.11
CA SER A 144 -4.18 17.79 -9.07
C SER A 144 -4.65 18.66 -10.24
N ALA A 145 -4.54 18.16 -11.48
CA ALA A 145 -4.95 18.88 -12.69
C ALA A 145 -6.46 19.19 -12.71
N ALA A 146 -7.30 18.21 -12.35
CA ALA A 146 -8.74 18.38 -12.31
C ALA A 146 -9.21 19.41 -11.26
N ASN A 147 -8.39 19.70 -10.25
CA ASN A 147 -8.72 20.58 -9.13
C ASN A 147 -7.89 21.88 -9.10
N GLY A 148 -7.40 22.32 -10.27
CA GLY A 148 -6.74 23.63 -10.42
C GLY A 148 -5.22 23.57 -10.32
N ASP A 149 -4.61 22.53 -10.86
CA ASP A 149 -3.15 22.34 -10.95
C ASP A 149 -2.46 22.47 -9.58
N LEU A 150 -3.00 21.76 -8.59
CA LEU A 150 -2.61 21.88 -7.18
C LEU A 150 -1.13 21.62 -6.92
N PHE A 151 -0.51 20.72 -7.68
CA PHE A 151 0.89 20.29 -7.57
C PHE A 151 1.56 20.24 -8.93
N THR A 152 2.81 20.67 -8.96
CA THR A 152 3.75 20.42 -10.06
C THR A 152 4.24 18.96 -10.03
N ASP A 153 4.70 18.45 -11.17
CA ASP A 153 5.26 17.10 -11.26
C ASP A 153 6.47 16.89 -10.33
N ARG A 154 7.25 17.97 -10.09
CA ARG A 154 8.37 17.97 -9.15
C ARG A 154 7.92 17.84 -7.69
N GLU A 155 6.83 18.50 -7.31
CA GLU A 155 6.27 18.39 -5.96
C GLU A 155 5.76 16.96 -5.72
N LEU A 156 5.00 16.40 -6.66
CA LEU A 156 4.51 15.02 -6.58
C LEU A 156 5.66 14.01 -6.47
N LEU A 157 6.74 14.18 -7.24
CA LEU A 157 7.93 13.35 -7.08
C LEU A 157 8.57 13.50 -5.70
N SER A 158 8.63 14.73 -5.17
CA SER A 158 9.18 14.98 -3.83
C SER A 158 8.35 14.28 -2.75
N MET A 159 7.02 14.28 -2.88
CA MET A 159 6.08 13.58 -1.98
C MET A 159 6.34 12.07 -1.93
N ALA A 160 6.73 11.45 -3.07
CA ALA A 160 7.05 10.03 -3.16
C ALA A 160 8.52 9.69 -2.81
N THR A 161 9.39 10.68 -2.60
CA THR A 161 10.83 10.48 -2.36
C THR A 161 11.28 11.18 -1.09
N ARG A 162 11.87 12.37 -1.20
CA ARG A 162 12.45 13.10 -0.06
C ARG A 162 11.46 13.38 1.06
N THR A 163 10.21 13.73 0.75
CA THR A 163 9.20 14.03 1.79
C THR A 163 8.81 12.76 2.53
N ALA A 164 8.68 11.63 1.84
CA ALA A 164 8.44 10.33 2.48
C ALA A 164 9.62 9.94 3.39
N ALA A 165 10.86 10.11 2.92
CA ALA A 165 12.05 9.87 3.74
C ALA A 165 12.09 10.80 4.98
N GLU A 166 11.73 12.08 4.85
CA GLU A 166 11.64 13.03 5.96
C GLU A 166 10.53 12.65 6.97
N ILE A 167 9.42 12.06 6.52
CA ILE A 167 8.34 11.57 7.38
C ILE A 167 8.79 10.33 8.16
N LEU A 168 9.50 9.42 7.50
CA LEU A 168 10.05 8.20 8.10
C LEU A 168 11.33 8.44 8.92
N GLN A 169 11.90 9.64 8.86
CA GLN A 169 13.20 10.02 9.44
C GLN A 169 14.40 9.28 8.82
N TRP A 170 14.27 8.89 7.55
CA TRP A 170 15.31 8.24 6.75
C TRP A 170 16.06 9.23 5.85
N ASP A 171 15.71 10.51 5.90
CA ASP A 171 16.22 11.57 5.01
C ASP A 171 17.73 11.80 5.12
N LYS A 172 18.41 11.28 6.13
CA LYS A 172 19.88 11.31 6.21
C LYS A 172 20.56 10.37 5.24
N ILE A 173 19.92 9.24 4.90
CA ILE A 173 20.52 8.17 4.11
C ILE A 173 19.71 7.80 2.85
N LEU A 174 18.46 8.26 2.74
CA LEU A 174 17.56 7.96 1.61
C LEU A 174 16.86 9.22 1.07
N GLY A 175 16.06 9.04 0.01
CA GLY A 175 15.14 10.04 -0.54
C GLY A 175 15.76 11.07 -1.49
N SER A 176 17.09 11.12 -1.63
CA SER A 176 17.79 11.96 -2.61
C SER A 176 19.14 11.37 -3.03
N ILE A 177 19.65 11.79 -4.18
CA ILE A 177 20.96 11.37 -4.70
C ILE A 177 22.01 12.36 -4.20
N GLU A 178 22.64 12.05 -3.08
CA GLU A 178 23.65 12.89 -2.43
C GLU A 178 24.81 12.03 -1.88
N PRO A 179 26.05 12.56 -1.82
CA PRO A 179 27.17 11.83 -1.24
C PRO A 179 26.88 11.38 0.19
N GLY A 180 27.12 10.10 0.50
CA GLY A 180 26.90 9.51 1.81
C GLY A 180 25.54 8.84 2.01
N LYS A 181 24.62 8.95 1.04
CA LYS A 181 23.33 8.24 1.02
C LYS A 181 23.43 6.87 0.36
N HIS A 182 22.47 5.99 0.64
CA HIS A 182 22.33 4.71 -0.05
C HIS A 182 22.03 4.90 -1.53
N ALA A 183 22.49 3.96 -2.35
CA ALA A 183 22.27 3.94 -3.78
C ALA A 183 20.92 3.32 -4.13
N ASP A 184 19.85 3.97 -3.67
CA ASP A 184 18.46 3.65 -3.97
C ASP A 184 18.01 4.44 -5.19
N LEU A 185 18.07 3.77 -6.35
CA LEU A 185 17.99 4.43 -7.65
C LEU A 185 16.94 3.76 -8.54
N LEU A 186 16.10 4.60 -9.15
CA LEU A 186 15.21 4.23 -10.22
C LEU A 186 15.69 4.87 -11.52
N ILE A 187 15.95 4.06 -12.53
CA ILE A 187 16.35 4.50 -13.87
C ILE A 187 15.19 4.24 -14.82
N VAL A 188 14.71 5.29 -15.48
CA VAL A 188 13.62 5.24 -16.47
C VAL A 188 14.13 5.78 -17.79
N THR A 189 13.84 5.07 -18.87
CA THR A 189 14.15 5.54 -20.23
C THR A 189 12.99 6.37 -20.77
N THR A 190 13.29 7.52 -21.36
CA THR A 190 12.28 8.42 -21.92
C THR A 190 12.87 9.27 -23.05
N ASP A 191 12.02 9.65 -24.00
CA ASP A 191 12.30 10.63 -25.05
C ASP A 191 11.81 12.05 -24.70
N LYS A 192 11.17 12.20 -23.54
CA LYS A 192 10.62 13.47 -23.06
C LYS A 192 11.73 14.36 -22.51
N SER A 193 11.62 15.66 -22.79
CA SER A 193 12.62 16.65 -22.37
C SER A 193 12.49 17.07 -20.90
N ASP A 194 11.28 17.06 -20.34
CA ASP A 194 11.06 17.33 -18.91
C ASP A 194 11.15 16.01 -18.11
N PRO A 195 12.18 15.83 -17.27
CA PRO A 195 12.39 14.58 -16.54
C PRO A 195 11.31 14.31 -15.49
N TYR A 196 10.69 15.33 -14.90
CA TYR A 196 9.64 15.13 -13.89
C TYR A 196 8.36 14.63 -14.56
N ALA A 197 7.93 15.31 -15.62
CA ALA A 197 6.79 14.85 -16.43
C ALA A 197 7.04 13.47 -17.04
N ALA A 198 8.29 13.18 -17.44
CA ALA A 198 8.66 11.89 -17.97
C ALA A 198 8.45 10.77 -16.95
N LEU A 199 8.94 10.94 -15.72
CA LEU A 199 8.79 9.94 -14.67
C LEU A 199 7.31 9.72 -14.29
N LEU A 200 6.54 10.80 -14.13
CA LEU A 200 5.11 10.69 -13.80
C LEU A 200 4.26 10.09 -14.93
N GLN A 201 4.77 10.03 -16.16
CA GLN A 201 4.12 9.37 -17.29
C GLN A 201 4.75 8.03 -17.63
N ALA A 202 5.77 7.59 -16.88
CA ALA A 202 6.46 6.33 -17.13
C ALA A 202 5.54 5.16 -16.81
N ARG A 203 5.68 4.10 -17.60
CA ARG A 203 5.04 2.80 -17.38
C ARG A 203 6.05 1.84 -16.79
N GLU A 204 5.59 0.71 -16.31
CA GLU A 204 6.45 -0.35 -15.80
C GLU A 204 7.44 -0.85 -16.88
N THR A 205 7.04 -0.77 -18.16
CA THR A 205 7.89 -1.08 -19.32
C THR A 205 8.99 -0.05 -19.59
N ASP A 206 8.88 1.16 -19.04
CA ASP A 206 9.89 2.22 -19.22
C ASP A 206 10.98 2.15 -18.11
N ILE A 207 10.71 1.41 -17.03
CA ILE A 207 11.71 1.11 -15.99
C ILE A 207 12.82 0.27 -16.60
N THR A 208 14.04 0.81 -16.51
CA THR A 208 15.26 0.24 -17.07
C THR A 208 16.08 -0.47 -16.00
N LEU A 209 16.17 0.12 -14.81
CA LEU A 209 16.92 -0.44 -13.69
C LEU A 209 16.37 0.08 -12.35
N VAL A 210 16.30 -0.81 -11.36
CA VAL A 210 16.03 -0.52 -9.96
C VAL A 210 17.21 -1.05 -9.16
N ILE A 211 17.79 -0.16 -8.36
CA ILE A 211 18.91 -0.45 -7.46
C ILE A 211 18.42 -0.15 -6.05
N ILE A 212 18.65 -1.08 -5.12
CA ILE A 212 18.37 -0.90 -3.70
C ILE A 212 19.67 -1.16 -2.96
N ASP A 213 20.13 -0.17 -2.21
CA ASP A 213 21.40 -0.13 -1.49
C ASP A 213 22.59 -0.59 -2.37
N GLY A 214 22.65 -0.05 -3.59
CA GLY A 214 23.72 -0.38 -4.54
C GLY A 214 23.61 -1.75 -5.20
N VAL A 215 22.63 -2.58 -4.82
CA VAL A 215 22.35 -3.88 -5.42
C VAL A 215 21.30 -3.74 -6.52
N PRO A 216 21.63 -4.07 -7.78
CA PRO A 216 20.64 -4.12 -8.86
C PRO A 216 19.60 -5.22 -8.60
N ARG A 217 18.34 -4.83 -8.46
CA ARG A 217 17.22 -5.71 -8.10
C ARG A 217 16.30 -6.06 -9.26
N PHE A 218 16.11 -5.14 -10.19
CA PHE A 218 15.23 -5.33 -11.34
C PHE A 218 15.75 -4.51 -12.50
N GLY A 219 15.72 -5.03 -13.73
CA GLY A 219 16.09 -4.22 -14.88
C GLY A 219 15.97 -4.92 -16.21
N ALA A 220 16.35 -4.22 -17.28
CA ALA A 220 16.49 -4.81 -18.60
C ALA A 220 17.50 -5.97 -18.57
N THR A 221 17.14 -7.10 -19.20
CA THR A 221 17.92 -8.35 -19.11
C THR A 221 19.37 -8.18 -19.57
N ASP A 222 19.59 -7.45 -20.66
CA ASP A 222 20.92 -7.16 -21.20
C ASP A 222 21.79 -6.38 -20.20
N LEU A 223 21.22 -5.38 -19.54
CA LEU A 223 21.89 -4.61 -18.50
C LEU A 223 22.17 -5.47 -17.25
N MET A 224 21.18 -6.24 -16.80
CA MET A 224 21.28 -7.08 -15.60
C MET A 224 22.38 -8.14 -15.71
N THR A 225 22.69 -8.64 -16.91
CA THR A 225 23.78 -9.62 -17.13
C THR A 225 25.16 -9.12 -16.70
N HIS A 226 25.35 -7.80 -16.58
CA HIS A 226 26.63 -7.19 -16.19
C HIS A 226 26.86 -7.23 -14.68
N PHE A 227 25.83 -7.51 -13.88
CA PHE A 227 25.87 -7.44 -12.41
C PHE A 227 26.01 -8.79 -11.71
N GLY A 228 26.10 -9.89 -12.47
CA GLY A 228 26.46 -11.22 -11.97
C GLY A 228 25.40 -12.30 -12.20
N PRO A 229 25.72 -13.56 -11.85
CA PRO A 229 24.76 -14.68 -11.87
C PRO A 229 23.79 -14.57 -10.68
N GLY A 230 22.58 -15.14 -10.81
CA GLY A 230 21.56 -15.11 -9.75
C GLY A 230 20.29 -14.33 -10.10
N THR A 231 20.11 -13.99 -11.38
CA THR A 231 18.90 -13.31 -11.85
C THR A 231 17.87 -14.29 -12.42
N GLU A 232 16.60 -14.04 -12.14
CA GLU A 232 15.47 -14.70 -12.77
C GLU A 232 14.96 -13.87 -13.94
N ASN A 233 14.68 -14.50 -15.09
CA ASN A 233 14.08 -13.81 -16.23
C ASN A 233 12.58 -13.64 -16.04
N TRP A 234 12.06 -12.47 -16.40
CA TRP A 234 10.64 -12.13 -16.32
C TRP A 234 10.22 -11.28 -17.53
N GLN A 235 8.93 -11.07 -17.69
CA GLN A 235 8.36 -10.21 -18.71
C GLN A 235 7.39 -9.21 -18.08
N VAL A 236 7.55 -7.94 -18.45
CA VAL A 236 6.60 -6.88 -18.10
C VAL A 236 6.09 -6.33 -19.43
N GLY A 237 4.83 -6.61 -19.75
CA GLY A 237 4.29 -6.47 -21.10
C GLY A 237 5.13 -7.28 -22.11
N GLN A 238 5.64 -6.60 -23.14
CA GLN A 238 6.56 -7.19 -24.12
C GLN A 238 8.05 -7.01 -23.75
N ALA A 239 8.34 -6.40 -22.61
CA ALA A 239 9.67 -6.00 -22.24
C ALA A 239 10.36 -7.11 -21.43
N ALA A 240 11.47 -7.64 -21.95
CA ALA A 240 12.29 -8.63 -21.25
C ALA A 240 12.97 -7.99 -20.04
N ARG A 241 12.80 -8.61 -18.87
CA ARG A 241 13.30 -8.13 -17.59
C ARG A 241 14.03 -9.25 -16.86
N SER A 242 14.85 -8.84 -15.90
CA SER A 242 15.47 -9.76 -14.97
C SER A 242 15.36 -9.23 -13.55
N LEU A 243 15.04 -10.12 -12.60
CA LEU A 243 14.95 -9.85 -11.17
C LEU A 243 16.11 -10.49 -10.44
N ASN A 244 16.60 -9.81 -9.40
CA ASN A 244 17.58 -10.32 -8.47
C ASN A 244 17.01 -10.21 -7.06
N LEU A 245 16.36 -11.30 -6.62
CA LEU A 245 15.80 -11.44 -5.29
C LEU A 245 16.75 -12.16 -4.32
N GLY A 246 17.97 -12.50 -4.77
CA GLY A 246 18.95 -13.17 -3.94
C GLY A 246 19.47 -12.27 -2.81
N GLU A 247 19.62 -12.84 -1.62
CA GLU A 247 20.16 -12.16 -0.44
C GLU A 247 21.11 -13.09 0.32
N GLU A 248 22.26 -12.57 0.77
CA GLU A 248 23.28 -13.35 1.50
C GLU A 248 22.76 -13.89 2.85
N ALA A 249 21.69 -13.32 3.40
CA ALA A 249 21.09 -13.68 4.69
C ALA A 249 19.63 -14.15 4.57
N SER A 250 19.22 -14.62 3.40
CA SER A 250 17.85 -15.11 3.19
C SER A 250 17.57 -16.36 4.05
N ASP A 251 16.33 -16.49 4.54
CA ASP A 251 15.90 -17.70 5.25
C ASP A 251 16.07 -18.90 4.29
N PRO A 252 16.78 -19.97 4.70
CA PRO A 252 16.99 -21.15 3.87
C PRO A 252 15.69 -21.76 3.31
N ALA A 253 14.54 -21.51 3.94
CA ALA A 253 13.23 -21.97 3.49
C ALA A 253 12.73 -21.27 2.21
N ILE A 254 13.20 -20.04 1.93
CA ILE A 254 12.78 -19.23 0.78
C ILE A 254 13.94 -18.83 -0.14
N GLU A 255 15.20 -19.02 0.27
CA GLU A 255 16.40 -18.71 -0.52
C GLU A 255 16.36 -19.27 -1.96
N ALA A 256 15.76 -20.45 -2.15
CA ALA A 256 15.65 -21.10 -3.45
C ALA A 256 14.34 -20.81 -4.21
N LEU A 257 13.42 -20.00 -3.65
CA LEU A 257 12.10 -19.78 -4.23
C LEU A 257 12.16 -18.64 -5.26
N SER A 258 12.01 -18.97 -6.54
CA SER A 258 11.87 -17.98 -7.60
C SER A 258 10.49 -17.30 -7.57
N LEU A 259 10.37 -16.12 -8.21
CA LEU A 259 9.09 -15.44 -8.37
C LEU A 259 8.12 -16.28 -9.23
N HIS A 260 8.62 -16.98 -10.26
CA HIS A 260 7.83 -17.96 -11.03
C HIS A 260 7.30 -19.06 -10.11
N ASP A 261 8.16 -19.71 -9.32
CA ASP A 261 7.74 -20.79 -8.42
C ASP A 261 6.72 -20.32 -7.39
N ALA A 262 6.93 -19.13 -6.81
CA ALA A 262 5.99 -18.52 -5.88
C ALA A 262 4.64 -18.22 -6.55
N SER A 263 4.66 -17.61 -7.74
CA SER A 263 3.47 -17.26 -8.52
C SER A 263 2.68 -18.49 -8.95
N ASP A 264 3.37 -19.55 -9.38
CA ASP A 264 2.74 -20.80 -9.80
C ASP A 264 2.10 -21.52 -8.62
N ARG A 265 2.78 -21.56 -7.46
CA ARG A 265 2.22 -22.13 -6.23
C ARG A 265 0.99 -21.36 -5.75
N LEU A 266 1.05 -20.02 -5.78
CA LEU A 266 -0.09 -19.18 -5.41
C LEU A 266 -1.26 -19.37 -6.37
N ARG A 267 -0.99 -19.39 -7.69
CA ARG A 267 -2.01 -19.64 -8.71
C ARG A 267 -2.66 -21.00 -8.52
N ASP A 268 -1.88 -22.05 -8.30
CA ASP A 268 -2.39 -23.39 -8.01
C ASP A 268 -3.27 -23.41 -6.74
N GLY A 269 -2.80 -22.78 -5.67
CA GLY A 269 -3.55 -22.67 -4.42
C GLY A 269 -4.88 -21.92 -4.59
N LEU A 270 -4.86 -20.78 -5.28
CA LEU A 270 -6.06 -19.97 -5.55
C LEU A 270 -7.08 -20.71 -6.42
N GLN A 271 -6.62 -21.53 -7.37
CA GLN A 271 -7.52 -22.36 -8.19
C GLN A 271 -8.10 -23.55 -7.40
N GLN A 272 -7.40 -24.01 -6.37
CA GLN A 272 -7.81 -25.14 -5.53
C GLN A 272 -8.51 -24.73 -4.23
N LEU A 273 -8.88 -23.46 -4.04
CA LEU A 273 -9.49 -22.96 -2.80
C LEU A 273 -10.64 -23.83 -2.24
N PRO A 274 -11.63 -24.30 -3.03
CA PRO A 274 -12.71 -25.13 -2.49
C PRO A 274 -12.19 -26.47 -1.92
N LYS A 275 -11.20 -27.06 -2.60
CA LYS A 275 -10.58 -28.33 -2.18
C LYS A 275 -9.75 -28.12 -0.90
N LEU A 276 -8.92 -27.09 -0.87
CA LEU A 276 -8.07 -26.76 0.29
C LEU A 276 -8.93 -26.48 1.53
N ALA A 277 -10.04 -25.75 1.38
CA ALA A 277 -11.01 -25.56 2.45
C ALA A 277 -11.62 -26.88 2.93
N GLY A 278 -11.97 -27.78 2.01
CA GLY A 278 -12.48 -29.11 2.37
C GLY A 278 -11.46 -29.99 3.10
N ASP A 279 -10.17 -29.87 2.76
CA ASP A 279 -9.08 -30.55 3.47
C ASP A 279 -8.89 -29.98 4.88
N LEU A 280 -8.97 -28.65 5.05
CA LEU A 280 -8.91 -27.98 6.35
C LEU A 280 -10.08 -28.41 7.25
N GLU A 281 -11.30 -28.38 6.73
CA GLU A 281 -12.51 -28.81 7.45
C GLU A 281 -12.39 -30.26 7.94
N ARG A 282 -11.89 -31.17 7.09
CA ARG A 282 -11.66 -32.58 7.47
C ARG A 282 -10.55 -32.76 8.50
N SER A 283 -9.53 -31.92 8.46
CA SER A 283 -8.39 -31.96 9.38
C SER A 283 -8.79 -31.51 10.78
N VAL A 284 -9.60 -30.47 10.90
CA VAL A 284 -10.16 -29.99 12.18
C VAL A 284 -11.04 -31.07 12.83
N VAL A 285 -11.86 -31.78 12.05
CA VAL A 285 -12.72 -32.86 12.55
C VAL A 285 -11.90 -34.07 13.08
N ARG A 286 -10.66 -34.25 12.62
CA ARG A 286 -9.75 -35.32 13.09
C ARG A 286 -8.92 -34.93 14.32
N ALA A 287 -8.91 -33.65 14.72
CA ALA A 287 -8.05 -33.12 15.77
C ALA A 287 -8.72 -33.08 17.16
N PHE A 288 -8.95 -34.25 17.77
CA PHE A 288 -9.16 -34.40 19.22
C PHE A 288 -8.66 -35.78 19.70
N PRO A 289 -7.91 -35.90 20.82
CA PRO A 289 -6.59 -35.33 21.07
C PRO A 289 -5.53 -36.45 21.21
N GLU A 290 -4.46 -36.38 20.42
CA GLU A 290 -3.14 -36.82 20.87
C GLU A 290 -2.24 -35.60 20.80
N ALA A 291 -1.42 -35.40 21.85
CA ALA A 291 -0.55 -34.24 22.02
C ALA A 291 0.29 -33.98 20.75
N GLN A 292 -0.14 -33.03 19.93
CA GLN A 292 0.59 -32.66 18.73
C GLN A 292 1.73 -31.71 19.08
N ALA A 293 2.89 -31.99 18.50
CA ALA A 293 4.05 -31.10 18.51
C ALA A 293 3.66 -29.71 17.98
N PRO A 294 4.34 -28.63 18.42
CA PRO A 294 4.02 -27.28 17.99
C PRO A 294 3.97 -27.18 16.47
N GLN A 295 2.81 -26.79 15.94
CA GLN A 295 2.64 -26.48 14.53
C GLN A 295 2.95 -24.99 14.32
N TRP A 296 3.84 -24.72 13.39
CA TRP A 296 4.07 -23.38 12.88
C TRP A 296 2.97 -23.06 11.88
N PHE A 297 2.29 -21.94 12.06
CA PHE A 297 1.37 -21.38 11.08
C PHE A 297 1.89 -20.02 10.65
N LEU A 298 1.71 -19.70 9.37
CA LEU A 298 2.00 -18.36 8.87
C LEU A 298 0.95 -17.43 9.47
N ARG A 299 1.37 -16.56 10.38
CA ARG A 299 0.56 -15.43 10.82
C ARG A 299 0.66 -14.39 9.72
N LEU A 300 -0.37 -14.27 8.89
CA LEU A 300 -0.53 -13.10 8.03
C LEU A 300 -0.72 -11.89 8.94
N ASP A 301 -0.14 -10.75 8.59
CA ASP A 301 -0.21 -9.50 9.36
C ASP A 301 -1.63 -8.92 9.36
N GLU A 302 -2.55 -9.60 10.02
CA GLU A 302 -3.85 -9.09 10.42
C GLU A 302 -3.95 -9.31 11.93
N PRO A 303 -3.69 -8.28 12.76
CA PRO A 303 -4.19 -8.33 14.12
C PRO A 303 -5.72 -8.32 14.02
N ASP A 304 -6.35 -9.50 14.16
CA ASP A 304 -7.78 -9.59 14.46
C ASP A 304 -8.05 -8.73 15.70
N LEU A 305 -8.61 -7.54 15.48
CA LEU A 305 -9.11 -6.68 16.54
C LEU A 305 -10.58 -7.01 16.74
N GLU A 306 -10.96 -7.40 17.97
CA GLU A 306 -12.34 -7.65 18.32
C GLU A 306 -13.21 -6.44 17.95
N GLY A 307 -14.14 -6.62 17.01
CA GLY A 307 -15.15 -5.62 16.67
C GLY A 307 -14.91 -4.78 15.41
N ILE A 308 -13.80 -4.97 14.68
CA ILE A 308 -13.51 -4.22 13.44
C ILE A 308 -13.46 -5.19 12.26
N THR A 309 -14.29 -4.97 11.23
CA THR A 309 -14.25 -5.71 9.96
C THR A 309 -13.83 -4.75 8.86
N LEU A 310 -12.58 -4.84 8.40
CA LEU A 310 -11.98 -3.94 7.40
C LEU A 310 -12.20 -4.41 5.94
N ARG A 311 -13.32 -5.07 5.63
CA ARG A 311 -13.62 -5.43 4.24
C ARG A 311 -14.54 -4.38 3.62
N PRO A 312 -14.08 -3.60 2.62
CA PRO A 312 -14.96 -2.71 1.92
C PRO A 312 -16.03 -3.50 1.19
N PHE A 313 -17.26 -2.97 1.24
CA PHE A 313 -18.36 -3.39 0.38
C PHE A 313 -18.03 -2.98 -1.05
N LEU A 314 -17.27 -3.83 -1.76
CA LEU A 314 -17.03 -3.69 -3.19
C LEU A 314 -18.27 -4.20 -3.94
N ASP A 315 -18.99 -3.27 -4.55
CA ASP A 315 -20.13 -3.55 -5.42
C ASP A 315 -19.63 -4.26 -6.69
N GLN A 316 -19.68 -5.60 -6.61
CA GLN A 316 -19.44 -6.60 -7.65
C GLN A 316 -18.01 -6.76 -8.19
N GLY A 317 -17.23 -7.48 -7.39
CA GLY A 317 -16.06 -8.26 -7.82
C GLY A 317 -15.89 -9.60 -7.10
N ILE A 318 -16.89 -10.12 -6.37
CA ILE A 318 -17.04 -11.53 -5.94
C ILE A 318 -18.55 -11.79 -5.80
N ALA A 319 -19.22 -12.10 -6.91
CA ALA A 319 -20.64 -12.40 -6.93
C ALA A 319 -20.91 -13.79 -6.29
N GLY A 320 -20.94 -13.85 -4.96
CA GLY A 320 -21.26 -15.08 -4.24
C GLY A 320 -21.47 -14.94 -2.73
N LEU A 321 -21.02 -13.86 -2.09
CA LEU A 321 -21.00 -13.77 -0.63
C LEU A 321 -22.20 -13.04 0.00
N GLU A 322 -22.97 -12.23 -0.75
CA GLU A 322 -24.14 -11.53 -0.18
C GLU A 322 -25.34 -12.44 0.09
N ALA A 323 -25.48 -13.56 -0.65
CA ALA A 323 -26.51 -14.56 -0.38
C ALA A 323 -26.33 -15.28 0.98
N ILE A 324 -25.15 -15.14 1.60
CA ILE A 324 -24.78 -15.86 2.83
C ILE A 324 -25.25 -15.09 4.08
N ARG A 325 -25.39 -13.76 4.01
CA ARG A 325 -25.64 -12.93 5.20
C ARG A 325 -27.06 -13.06 5.77
N ASP A 326 -28.07 -13.18 4.92
CA ASP A 326 -29.46 -13.35 5.39
C ASP A 326 -29.78 -14.77 5.84
N GLN A 327 -28.91 -15.75 5.58
CA GLN A 327 -29.03 -17.13 6.07
C GLN A 327 -28.32 -17.38 7.41
N LEU A 328 -27.46 -16.46 7.87
CA LEU A 328 -26.65 -16.62 9.08
C LEU A 328 -27.38 -16.16 10.37
N LYS A 329 -28.69 -16.39 10.45
CA LYS A 329 -29.41 -16.45 11.72
C LYS A 329 -29.85 -17.89 11.97
N ALA A 330 -29.05 -18.60 12.75
CA ALA A 330 -29.36 -19.88 13.42
C ALA A 330 -29.46 -21.16 12.55
N THR A 331 -28.50 -21.39 11.64
CA THR A 331 -28.26 -22.69 11.01
C THR A 331 -26.75 -22.98 10.98
N ALA A 332 -26.35 -24.25 10.98
CA ALA A 332 -24.94 -24.66 10.86
C ALA A 332 -24.28 -23.89 9.71
N SER A 333 -23.20 -23.16 10.01
CA SER A 333 -22.48 -22.35 9.02
C SER A 333 -22.18 -23.19 7.78
N VAL A 334 -22.53 -22.68 6.60
CA VAL A 334 -22.19 -23.33 5.32
C VAL A 334 -20.67 -23.60 5.30
N PRO A 335 -20.22 -24.82 4.98
CA PRO A 335 -18.80 -25.13 4.90
C PRO A 335 -18.07 -24.14 3.98
N LEU A 336 -16.88 -23.70 4.36
CA LEU A 336 -16.03 -22.82 3.58
C LEU A 336 -15.77 -23.41 2.19
N SER A 337 -15.65 -24.73 2.10
CA SER A 337 -15.53 -25.47 0.83
C SER A 337 -16.70 -25.32 -0.13
N GLN A 338 -17.88 -24.89 0.35
CA GLN A 338 -19.06 -24.58 -0.45
C GLN A 338 -19.22 -23.10 -0.78
N VAL A 339 -18.46 -22.23 -0.10
CA VAL A 339 -18.49 -20.77 -0.27
C VAL A 339 -17.38 -20.28 -1.17
N LEU A 340 -16.17 -20.83 -1.00
CA LEU A 340 -15.02 -20.44 -1.79
C LEU A 340 -15.17 -20.91 -3.23
N VAL A 341 -14.67 -20.07 -4.14
CA VAL A 341 -14.56 -20.35 -5.57
C VAL A 341 -13.09 -20.25 -5.97
N PRO A 342 -12.67 -20.93 -7.05
CA PRO A 342 -11.37 -20.70 -7.66
C PRO A 342 -11.16 -19.20 -7.96
N LEU A 343 -9.96 -18.69 -7.69
CA LEU A 343 -9.58 -17.31 -7.97
C LEU A 343 -8.38 -17.26 -8.91
N ASP A 344 -8.36 -16.28 -9.81
CA ASP A 344 -7.21 -16.00 -10.63
C ASP A 344 -6.23 -15.11 -9.87
N LEU A 345 -4.93 -15.41 -9.97
CA LEU A 345 -3.89 -14.53 -9.47
C LEU A 345 -3.73 -13.33 -10.42
N ASP A 346 -3.99 -12.14 -9.89
CA ASP A 346 -3.84 -10.87 -10.60
C ASP A 346 -2.41 -10.69 -11.16
N PRO A 347 -2.26 -10.14 -12.38
CA PRO A 347 -0.95 -9.77 -12.89
C PRO A 347 -0.30 -8.69 -12.03
N LEU A 348 1.03 -8.78 -11.89
CA LEU A 348 1.84 -7.90 -11.03
C LEU A 348 1.90 -6.45 -11.52
N SER A 349 1.71 -6.22 -12.82
CA SER A 349 1.79 -4.88 -13.43
C SER A 349 0.46 -4.50 -14.08
N VAL A 350 0.25 -3.19 -14.28
CA VAL A 350 -0.89 -2.67 -15.03
C VAL A 350 -0.80 -3.09 -16.51
N VAL A 351 0.40 -3.07 -17.09
CA VAL A 351 0.60 -3.43 -18.51
C VAL A 351 0.31 -4.91 -18.81
N ASP A 352 0.42 -5.79 -17.82
CA ASP A 352 0.10 -7.21 -17.93
C ASP A 352 -1.37 -7.53 -17.59
N ASP A 353 -2.09 -6.58 -16.99
CA ASP A 353 -3.48 -6.73 -16.59
C ASP A 353 -4.44 -6.12 -17.63
N THR A 354 -4.79 -6.94 -18.62
CA THR A 354 -5.64 -6.55 -19.75
C THR A 354 -7.04 -6.08 -19.36
N THR A 355 -7.52 -6.45 -18.17
CA THR A 355 -8.85 -6.07 -17.69
C THR A 355 -8.80 -4.95 -16.65
N PHE A 356 -7.62 -4.47 -16.24
CA PHE A 356 -7.47 -3.45 -15.20
C PHE A 356 -8.30 -2.18 -15.49
N PHE A 357 -8.10 -1.56 -16.65
CA PHE A 357 -8.82 -0.33 -17.01
C PHE A 357 -10.31 -0.57 -17.23
N GLU A 358 -10.70 -1.74 -17.74
CA GLU A 358 -12.09 -2.13 -17.85
C GLU A 358 -12.74 -2.23 -16.46
N ARG A 359 -12.08 -2.88 -15.50
CA ARG A 359 -12.56 -2.95 -14.11
C ARG A 359 -12.69 -1.55 -13.51
N LEU A 360 -11.75 -0.63 -13.77
CA LEU A 360 -11.85 0.76 -13.33
C LEU A 360 -13.03 1.53 -13.93
N GLN A 361 -13.41 1.28 -15.20
CA GLN A 361 -14.58 1.93 -15.80
C GLN A 361 -15.88 1.62 -15.05
N HIS A 362 -15.99 0.40 -14.54
CA HIS A 362 -17.17 -0.08 -13.83
C HIS A 362 -17.25 0.41 -12.37
N GLN A 363 -16.21 1.05 -11.84
CA GLN A 363 -16.20 1.55 -10.46
C GLN A 363 -17.12 2.75 -10.31
N ILE A 364 -18.20 2.61 -9.55
CA ILE A 364 -19.25 3.63 -9.42
C ILE A 364 -18.77 4.93 -8.80
N ASN A 365 -17.82 4.84 -7.87
CA ASN A 365 -17.31 5.98 -7.11
C ASN A 365 -16.20 6.75 -7.85
N LEU A 366 -15.54 6.11 -8.84
CA LEU A 366 -14.37 6.67 -9.48
C LEU A 366 -14.76 7.80 -10.45
N PRO A 367 -14.18 9.01 -10.32
CA PRO A 367 -14.52 10.13 -11.21
C PRO A 367 -14.11 9.91 -12.67
N ASP A 368 -14.86 10.51 -13.59
CA ASP A 368 -14.61 10.40 -15.04
C ASP A 368 -13.22 10.86 -15.47
N TYR A 369 -12.64 11.88 -14.81
CA TYR A 369 -11.29 12.35 -15.15
C TYR A 369 -10.21 11.32 -14.79
N ILE A 370 -10.45 10.45 -13.80
CA ILE A 370 -9.55 9.31 -13.53
C ILE A 370 -9.85 8.18 -14.51
N LYS A 371 -11.12 7.81 -14.68
CA LYS A 371 -11.53 6.73 -15.61
C LYS A 371 -11.01 6.95 -17.03
N HIS A 372 -11.10 8.17 -17.55
CA HIS A 372 -10.65 8.48 -18.90
C HIS A 372 -9.19 8.95 -18.96
N GLY A 373 -8.70 9.62 -17.91
CA GLY A 373 -7.35 10.17 -17.89
C GLY A 373 -6.28 9.11 -17.65
N LEU A 374 -6.48 8.19 -16.69
CA LEU A 374 -5.47 7.22 -16.31
C LEU A 374 -5.06 6.28 -17.47
N PRO A 375 -5.99 5.73 -18.29
CA PRO A 375 -5.61 4.91 -19.44
C PRO A 375 -4.75 5.64 -20.48
N THR A 376 -4.84 6.97 -20.60
CA THR A 376 -4.03 7.74 -21.57
C THR A 376 -2.55 7.86 -21.16
N LEU A 377 -2.23 7.44 -19.93
CA LEU A 377 -0.89 7.46 -19.35
C LEU A 377 -0.21 6.07 -19.38
N TYR A 378 -0.78 5.13 -20.14
CA TYR A 378 -0.28 3.77 -20.39
C TYR A 378 -0.32 3.48 -21.89
#